data_AF-A0A3D5NR64-F1
#
_entry.id   AF-A0A3D5NR64-F1
#
_cell.length_a   1.000
_cell.length_b   1.000
_cell.length_c   1.000
_cell.angle_alpha   90.00
_cell.angle_beta   90.00
_cell.angle_gamma   90.00
#
_symmetry.space_group_name_H-M   'P 1'
#
loop_
_entity.id
_entity.type
_entity.pdbx_description
1 polymer ?
#
loop_
_entity_poly.entity_id
_entity_poly.type
_entity_poly.pdbx_seq_one_letter_code
_entity_poly.pdbx_strand_id
1 'polypeptide(L)'
;MKGDGQLKYSEIEVKKMLKAGDLSLEEQIKFNILNFIRTIHLNELDFIESSFGSEFFGELPMTFQKNTGQVFGLITATINGELRKYVFNGKGYEPLDLINLTRK
;
A
#
# COMPACT_ATOMS: atom_id res chain seq x y z
N MET A 1 13.18 7.36 15.74
CA MET A 1 13.76 7.37 14.38
C MET A 1 12.78 8.12 13.48
N LYS A 2 13.11 9.33 13.02
CA LYS A 2 12.30 10.09 12.06
C LYS A 2 12.93 9.87 10.68
N GLY A 3 12.44 8.86 9.96
CA GLY A 3 12.63 8.76 8.52
C GLY A 3 11.40 9.39 7.87
N ASP A 4 11.61 10.19 6.84
CA ASP A 4 10.59 10.71 5.93
C ASP A 4 9.52 9.63 5.72
N GLY A 5 8.23 9.90 5.97
CA GLY A 5 7.16 8.91 6.17
C GLY A 5 6.89 7.89 5.05
N GLN A 6 7.78 7.80 4.05
CA GLN A 6 7.78 6.90 2.92
C GLN A 6 8.50 5.58 3.21
N LEU A 7 7.74 4.49 3.17
CA LEU A 7 8.27 3.14 3.14
C LEU A 7 8.57 2.74 1.69
N LYS A 8 9.85 2.50 1.41
CA LYS A 8 10.33 2.10 0.09
C LYS A 8 10.11 0.62 -0.16
N TYR A 9 9.88 0.28 -1.42
CA TYR A 9 9.83 -1.09 -1.88
C TYR A 9 11.19 -1.79 -1.76
N SER A 10 11.19 -3.03 -1.27
CA SER A 10 12.37 -3.89 -1.18
C SER A 10 11.98 -5.35 -1.36
N GLU A 11 12.46 -5.98 -2.44
CA GLU A 11 12.23 -7.42 -2.71
C GLU A 11 12.75 -8.29 -1.55
N ILE A 12 13.85 -7.87 -0.91
CA ILE A 12 14.42 -8.57 0.24
C ILE A 12 13.46 -8.52 1.42
N GLU A 13 12.85 -7.37 1.67
CA GLU A 13 11.91 -7.18 2.77
C GLU A 13 10.64 -8.00 2.57
N VAL A 14 10.07 -7.97 1.37
CA VAL A 14 8.89 -8.80 1.05
C VAL A 14 9.20 -10.29 1.22
N LYS A 15 10.36 -10.77 0.75
CA LYS A 15 10.78 -12.17 0.93
C LYS A 15 11.00 -12.56 2.40
N LYS A 16 11.43 -11.63 3.25
CA LYS A 16 11.56 -11.86 4.69
C LYS A 16 10.18 -12.00 5.34
N MET A 17 9.25 -11.10 5.01
CA MET A 17 7.88 -11.11 5.53
C MET A 17 7.09 -12.35 5.06
N LEU A 18 7.33 -12.84 3.83
CA LEU A 18 6.76 -14.11 3.34
C LEU A 18 7.16 -15.34 4.17
N LYS A 19 8.33 -15.28 4.82
CA LYS A 19 8.84 -16.38 5.67
C LYS A 19 8.50 -16.19 7.14
N ALA A 20 8.08 -14.98 7.51
CA ALA A 20 7.59 -14.73 8.85
C ALA A 20 6.23 -15.44 9.00
N GLY A 21 6.03 -16.07 10.15
CA GLY A 21 4.75 -16.69 10.49
C GLY A 21 3.74 -15.62 10.86
N ASP A 22 3.41 -15.54 12.14
CA ASP A 22 2.42 -14.57 12.63
C ASP A 22 2.94 -13.13 12.51
N LEU A 23 2.30 -12.35 11.64
CA LEU A 23 2.56 -10.93 11.45
C LEU A 23 1.58 -10.10 12.28
N SER A 24 2.08 -9.07 12.96
CA SER A 24 1.21 -8.05 13.55
C SER A 24 0.38 -7.34 12.48
N LEU A 25 -0.73 -6.71 12.89
CA LEU A 25 -1.60 -5.99 11.96
C LEU A 25 -0.85 -4.94 11.12
N GLU A 26 0.07 -4.19 11.73
CA GLU A 26 0.88 -3.20 11.01
C GLU A 26 1.81 -3.85 9.99
N GLU A 27 2.39 -5.00 10.34
CA GLU A 27 3.20 -5.78 9.42
C GLU A 27 2.37 -6.40 8.30
N GLN A 28 1.12 -6.82 8.56
CA GLN A 28 0.21 -7.31 7.53
C GLN A 28 -0.15 -6.21 6.52
N ILE A 29 -0.48 -4.99 7.00
CA ILE A 29 -0.73 -3.83 6.12
C ILE A 29 0.50 -3.58 5.24
N LYS A 30 1.67 -3.48 5.87
CA LYS A 30 2.92 -3.23 5.16
C LYS A 30 3.22 -4.33 4.13
N PHE A 31 3.07 -5.58 4.52
CA PHE A 31 3.27 -6.73 3.66
C PHE A 31 2.33 -6.70 2.46
N ASN A 32 1.04 -6.49 2.67
CA ASN A 32 0.04 -6.45 1.60
C ASN A 32 0.35 -5.35 0.58
N ILE A 33 0.74 -4.15 1.05
CA ILE A 33 1.10 -3.04 0.16
C ILE A 33 2.38 -3.35 -0.63
N LEU A 34 3.43 -3.80 0.05
CA LEU A 34 4.69 -4.12 -0.62
C LEU A 34 4.55 -5.30 -1.58
N ASN A 35 3.72 -6.29 -1.24
CA ASN A 35 3.43 -7.42 -2.12
C ASN A 35 2.61 -6.99 -3.35
N PHE A 36 1.67 -6.04 -3.19
CA PHE A 36 0.98 -5.44 -4.35
C PHE A 36 1.98 -4.75 -5.28
N ILE A 37 2.87 -3.90 -4.75
CA ILE A 37 3.93 -3.25 -5.54
C ILE A 37 4.84 -4.29 -6.20
N ARG A 38 5.19 -5.38 -5.50
CA ARG A 38 5.94 -6.51 -6.08
C ARG A 38 5.24 -7.09 -7.30
N THR A 39 3.91 -7.23 -7.28
CA THR A 39 3.19 -7.76 -8.45
C THR A 39 3.32 -6.83 -9.67
N ILE A 40 3.39 -5.52 -9.48
CA ILE A 40 3.61 -4.55 -10.57
C ILE A 40 4.98 -4.80 -11.21
N HIS A 41 6.02 -4.97 -10.39
CA HIS A 41 7.38 -5.29 -10.88
C HIS A 41 7.45 -6.64 -11.58
N LEU A 42 6.87 -7.69 -10.99
CA LEU A 42 6.93 -9.06 -11.55
C LEU A 42 6.20 -9.19 -12.88
N ASN A 43 5.16 -8.39 -13.11
CA ASN A 43 4.42 -8.36 -14.36
C ASN A 43 4.92 -7.27 -15.31
N GLU A 44 6.02 -6.58 -14.98
CA GLU A 44 6.62 -5.51 -15.78
C GLU A 44 5.61 -4.42 -16.21
N LEU A 45 4.65 -4.13 -15.32
CA LEU A 45 3.59 -3.17 -15.61
C LEU A 45 4.14 -1.75 -15.53
N ASP A 46 3.91 -0.96 -16.57
CA ASP A 46 4.15 0.49 -16.51
C ASP A 46 3.15 1.09 -15.51
N PHE A 47 3.67 1.59 -14.39
CA PHE A 47 2.83 2.13 -13.33
C PHE A 47 1.94 3.28 -13.82
N ILE A 48 2.45 4.18 -14.68
CA ILE A 48 1.73 5.36 -15.12
C ILE A 48 0.61 4.96 -16.07
N GLU A 49 0.89 4.08 -17.03
CA GLU A 49 -0.07 3.66 -18.05
C GLU A 49 -1.12 2.67 -17.51
N SER A 50 -0.76 1.89 -16.48
CA SER A 50 -1.66 0.89 -15.89
C SER A 50 -2.73 1.50 -14.98
N SER A 51 -3.93 0.91 -14.99
CA SER A 51 -4.95 1.16 -13.97
C SER A 51 -4.99 0.00 -12.96
N PHE A 52 -5.37 0.30 -11.72
CA PHE A 52 -5.49 -0.69 -10.65
C PHE A 52 -6.84 -0.54 -9.96
N GLY A 53 -7.51 -1.65 -9.71
CA GLY A 53 -8.80 -1.74 -9.05
C GLY A 53 -8.92 -3.10 -8.36
N SER A 54 -8.18 -3.27 -7.28
CA SER A 54 -8.07 -4.56 -6.59
C SER A 54 -8.60 -4.46 -5.17
N GLU A 55 -9.34 -5.48 -4.76
CA GLU A 55 -9.90 -5.61 -3.42
C GLU A 55 -9.33 -6.87 -2.77
N PHE A 56 -8.84 -6.71 -1.55
CA PHE A 56 -8.27 -7.77 -0.74
C PHE A 56 -9.23 -8.03 0.42
N PHE A 57 -9.92 -9.17 0.37
CA PHE A 57 -11.01 -9.51 1.29
C PHE A 57 -10.60 -10.44 2.44
N GLY A 58 -9.34 -10.33 2.91
CA GLY A 58 -8.86 -11.10 4.07
C GLY A 58 -9.37 -10.55 5.41
N GLU A 59 -8.72 -10.96 6.52
CA GLU A 59 -8.99 -10.42 7.87
C GLU A 59 -8.83 -8.89 7.96
N LEU A 60 -8.03 -8.33 7.06
CA LEU A 60 -7.84 -6.91 6.87
C LEU A 60 -8.32 -6.52 5.46
N PRO A 61 -9.55 -6.00 5.33
CA PRO A 61 -10.06 -5.50 4.05
C PRO A 61 -9.23 -4.32 3.54
N MET A 62 -8.69 -4.44 2.32
CA MET A 62 -7.92 -3.39 1.66
C MET A 62 -8.35 -3.20 0.21
N THR A 63 -8.36 -1.95 -0.26
CA THR A 63 -8.60 -1.62 -1.66
C THR A 63 -7.40 -0.89 -2.25
N PHE A 64 -7.01 -1.21 -3.47
CA PHE A 64 -5.95 -0.55 -4.24
C PHE A 64 -6.56 0.04 -5.50
N GLN A 65 -6.53 1.37 -5.62
CA GLN A 65 -7.18 2.11 -6.70
C GLN A 65 -6.21 3.06 -7.39
N LYS A 66 -6.21 3.06 -8.73
CA LYS A 66 -5.46 4.00 -9.56
C LYS A 66 -6.04 4.03 -10.98
N ASN A 67 -6.15 5.21 -11.57
CA ASN A 67 -6.47 5.39 -12.98
C ASN A 67 -5.19 5.57 -13.82
N THR A 68 -5.27 5.27 -15.12
CA THR A 68 -4.20 5.57 -16.09
C THR A 68 -3.82 7.06 -16.06
N GLY A 69 -2.53 7.35 -16.18
CA GLY A 69 -1.96 8.70 -16.13
C GLY A 69 -1.73 9.27 -14.71
N GLN A 70 -2.23 8.62 -13.65
CA GLN A 70 -1.96 9.06 -12.28
C GLN A 70 -0.56 8.65 -11.81
N VAL A 71 0.10 9.53 -11.05
CA VAL A 71 1.46 9.32 -10.51
C VAL A 71 1.44 8.54 -9.17
N PHE A 72 0.30 8.53 -8.49
CA PHE A 72 0.06 7.77 -7.27
C PHE A 72 -1.26 7.02 -7.34
N GLY A 73 -1.32 5.86 -6.71
CA GLY A 73 -2.56 5.17 -6.39
C GLY A 73 -2.96 5.39 -4.93
N LEU A 74 -4.23 5.15 -4.63
CA LEU A 74 -4.81 5.23 -3.29
C LEU A 74 -5.01 3.81 -2.74
N ILE A 75 -4.60 3.61 -1.49
CA ILE A 75 -4.93 2.44 -0.69
C ILE A 75 -5.87 2.87 0.42
N THR A 76 -6.91 2.08 0.65
CA THR A 76 -7.77 2.20 1.82
C THR A 76 -7.76 0.87 2.56
N ALA A 77 -7.43 0.91 3.85
CA ALA A 77 -7.50 -0.24 4.75
C ALA A 77 -8.57 0.02 5.82
N THR A 78 -9.41 -0.97 6.10
CA THR A 78 -10.40 -0.89 7.18
C THR A 78 -9.91 -1.66 8.39
N ILE A 79 -9.59 -0.96 9.48
CA ILE A 79 -9.02 -1.53 10.70
C ILE A 79 -9.98 -1.24 11.85
N ASN A 80 -10.58 -2.27 12.44
CA ASN A 80 -11.54 -2.11 13.55
C ASN A 80 -12.67 -1.10 13.23
N GLY A 81 -13.09 -1.02 11.96
CA GLY A 81 -14.09 -0.07 11.48
C GLY A 81 -13.56 1.33 11.11
N GLU A 82 -12.28 1.63 11.38
CA GLU A 82 -11.64 2.89 10.99
C GLU A 82 -10.94 2.77 9.64
N LEU A 83 -11.10 3.80 8.80
CA LEU A 83 -10.43 3.88 7.51
C LEU A 83 -9.05 4.51 7.66
N ARG A 84 -8.00 3.76 7.30
CA ARG A 84 -6.65 4.29 7.09
C ARG A 84 -6.35 4.38 5.60
N LYS A 85 -5.78 5.51 5.18
CA LYS A 85 -5.44 5.78 3.79
C LYS A 85 -3.94 5.85 3.60
N TYR A 86 -3.49 5.37 2.45
CA TYR A 86 -2.10 5.44 2.03
C TYR A 86 -2.04 5.82 0.55
N VAL A 87 -0.95 6.45 0.13
CA VAL A 87 -0.63 6.63 -1.28
C VAL A 87 0.52 5.70 -1.64
N PHE A 88 0.50 5.14 -2.86
CA PHE A 88 1.57 4.28 -3.34
C PHE A 88 1.96 4.59 -4.77
N ASN A 89 3.18 4.21 -5.12
CA ASN A 89 3.66 4.15 -6.50
C ASN A 89 4.51 2.89 -6.70
N GLY A 90 5.09 2.73 -7.89
CA GLY A 90 6.00 1.61 -8.18
C GLY A 90 7.24 1.53 -7.30
N LYS A 91 7.52 2.52 -6.44
CA LYS A 91 8.72 2.57 -5.59
C LYS A 91 8.44 2.43 -4.09
N GLY A 92 7.20 2.50 -3.64
CA GLY A 92 6.88 2.48 -2.21
C GLY A 92 5.52 3.08 -1.90
N TYR A 93 5.30 3.39 -0.62
CA TYR A 93 4.06 3.96 -0.13
C TYR A 93 4.26 4.85 1.10
N GLU A 94 3.26 5.69 1.36
CA GLU A 94 3.22 6.65 2.47
C GLU A 94 1.83 6.65 3.11
N PRO A 95 1.73 6.72 4.45
CA PRO A 95 0.46 7.03 5.12
C PRO A 95 -0.05 8.40 4.66
N LEU A 96 -1.34 8.47 4.38
CA LEU A 96 -2.02 9.74 4.15
C LEU A 96 -2.58 10.20 5.49
N ASP A 97 -1.82 11.04 6.20
CA ASP A 97 -2.32 11.65 7.43
C ASP A 97 -3.53 12.53 7.07
N LEU A 98 -4.71 12.10 7.53
CA LEU A 98 -5.94 12.88 7.50
C LEU A 98 -5.84 14.00 8.53
N ILE A 99 -4.88 14.92 8.38
CA ILE A 99 -4.90 16.18 9.12
C ILE A 99 -6.18 16.88 8.65
N ASN A 100 -7.18 16.89 9.56
CA ASN A 100 -8.47 17.55 9.50
C ASN A 100 -8.60 18.56 8.33
N LEU A 101 -9.11 18.09 7.19
CA LEU A 101 -9.79 18.95 6.22
C LEU A 101 -11.15 19.37 6.81
N THR A 102 -11.15 19.95 8.01
CA THR A 102 -12.25 20.81 8.44
C THR A 102 -12.24 21.99 7.49
N ARG A 103 -13.12 21.94 6.50
CA ARG A 103 -13.48 23.06 5.64
C ARG A 103 -13.70 24.28 6.55
N LYS A 104 -12.93 25.34 6.31
CA LYS A 104 -13.30 26.68 6.76
C LYS A 104 -14.53 27.15 5.98
#